data_AF-A0A4Q5WBN5-F1
#
_entry.id   AF-A0A4Q5WBN5-F1
#
_cell.length_a   1.000
_cell.length_b   1.000
_cell.length_c   1.000
_cell.angle_alpha   90.00
_cell.angle_beta   90.00
_cell.angle_gamma   90.00
#
_symmetry.space_group_name_H-M   'P 1'
#
loop_
_entity.id
_entity.type
_entity.pdbx_description
1 polymer ?
#
loop_
_entity_poly.entity_id
_entity_poly.type
_entity_poly.pdbx_seq_one_letter_code
_entity_poly.pdbx_strand_id
1 'polypeptide(L)'
;MKKLLLLPAFLFFGCKKSSEGAAASGPIDERSTGRAAAALLSADTYTSLQVEVSYMPGYAPDAAALSQLHAFLQARLNKPGNISISTRAVPAATGTVLSVSDLSAIESAQRTGHSSGSTATIHILYTNGSYTEPGVLGVAYRGTSLALFGKKIHDNSGGLGQASRTKLEATVLEHEIGHLLGLVDIGSPMQTPHKDPGGLAHCNNSGCLMYY
;
A
#
# COMPACT_ATOMS: atom_id res chain seq x y z
N MET A 1 44.55 -6.81 -23.33
CA MET A 1 43.64 -7.11 -22.20
C MET A 1 42.31 -6.40 -22.48
N LYS A 2 41.26 -7.14 -22.84
CA LYS A 2 39.94 -6.57 -23.18
C LYS A 2 39.26 -6.09 -21.89
N LYS A 3 38.94 -4.79 -21.80
CA LYS A 3 38.15 -4.23 -20.71
C LYS A 3 36.69 -4.67 -20.88
N LEU A 4 36.22 -5.54 -19.98
CA LEU A 4 34.82 -5.92 -19.88
C LEU A 4 34.08 -4.79 -19.15
N LEU A 5 33.27 -4.03 -19.89
CA LEU A 5 32.38 -3.01 -19.31
C LEU A 5 31.16 -3.75 -18.71
N LEU A 6 31.05 -3.77 -17.38
CA LEU A 6 29.83 -4.20 -16.70
C LEU A 6 28.80 -3.07 -16.74
N LEU A 7 27.71 -3.30 -17.46
CA LEU A 7 26.53 -2.43 -17.47
C LEU A 7 25.68 -2.76 -16.23
N PRO A 8 25.25 -1.78 -15.43
CA PRO A 8 24.34 -2.04 -14.32
C PRO A 8 22.96 -2.40 -14.89
N ALA A 9 22.49 -3.61 -14.61
CA ALA A 9 21.14 -4.04 -14.91
C ALA A 9 20.17 -3.33 -13.96
N PHE A 10 19.46 -2.32 -14.49
CA PHE A 10 18.28 -1.76 -13.84
C PHE A 10 17.18 -2.83 -13.83
N LEU A 11 16.89 -3.37 -12.65
CA LEU A 11 15.72 -4.22 -12.43
C LEU A 11 14.49 -3.31 -12.45
N PHE A 12 13.65 -3.48 -13.47
CA PHE A 12 12.33 -2.86 -13.54
C PHE A 12 11.42 -3.56 -12.54
N PHE A 13 11.14 -2.88 -11.43
CA PHE A 13 10.08 -3.23 -10.49
C PHE A 13 8.77 -2.70 -11.06
N GLY A 14 7.67 -3.47 -10.99
CA GLY A 14 6.38 -3.02 -11.51
C GLY A 14 5.23 -3.81 -10.91
N CYS A 15 4.33 -3.12 -10.22
CA CYS A 15 3.06 -3.66 -9.73
C CYS A 15 2.00 -3.64 -10.84
N LYS A 16 1.25 -4.74 -11.01
CA LYS A 16 0.03 -4.76 -11.85
C LYS A 16 -1.21 -5.18 -11.04
N LYS A 17 -2.34 -4.57 -11.40
CA LYS A 17 -3.67 -4.86 -10.84
C LYS A 17 -4.26 -6.15 -11.41
N SER A 18 -4.78 -7.00 -10.54
CA SER A 18 -5.74 -8.06 -10.87
C SER A 18 -7.13 -7.46 -11.10
N SER A 19 -7.66 -7.65 -12.30
CA SER A 19 -9.01 -7.20 -12.70
C SER A 19 -10.00 -8.36 -12.59
N GLU A 20 -10.69 -8.47 -11.46
CA GLU A 20 -11.96 -9.20 -11.37
C GLU A 20 -13.04 -8.28 -10.79
N GLY A 21 -14.13 -8.10 -11.54
CA GLY A 21 -15.40 -7.44 -11.16
C GLY A 21 -15.30 -6.22 -10.24
N ALA A 22 -15.22 -5.00 -10.81
CA ALA A 22 -15.13 -3.77 -10.03
C ALA A 22 -16.41 -3.49 -9.22
N ALA A 23 -16.47 -3.97 -7.97
CA ALA A 23 -17.43 -3.48 -6.99
C ALA A 23 -17.18 -1.97 -6.79
N ALA A 24 -18.03 -1.16 -7.43
CA ALA A 24 -18.04 0.30 -7.30
C ALA A 24 -18.99 0.77 -6.18
N SER A 25 -19.89 -0.11 -5.74
CA SER A 25 -20.90 0.12 -4.70
C SER A 25 -20.79 -0.94 -3.60
N GLY A 26 -21.49 -0.74 -2.48
CA GLY A 26 -21.39 -1.59 -1.29
C GLY A 26 -20.47 -1.02 -0.20
N PRO A 27 -20.19 -1.81 0.86
CA PRO A 27 -19.27 -1.43 1.93
C PRO A 27 -17.92 -1.00 1.37
N ILE A 28 -17.36 0.11 1.87
CA ILE A 28 -16.13 0.68 1.29
C ILE A 28 -14.93 -0.26 1.36
N ASP A 29 -14.91 -1.17 2.34
CA ASP A 29 -13.85 -2.15 2.55
C ASP A 29 -13.76 -3.17 1.42
N GLU A 30 -14.90 -3.51 0.80
CA GLU A 30 -15.00 -4.55 -0.22
C GLU A 30 -14.89 -4.03 -1.65
N ARG A 31 -14.89 -2.70 -1.82
CA ARG A 31 -14.80 -2.08 -3.15
C ARG A 31 -13.45 -2.39 -3.79
N SER A 32 -13.37 -2.19 -5.10
CA SER A 32 -12.07 -2.27 -5.79
C SER A 32 -11.14 -1.10 -5.38
N THR A 33 -9.82 -1.34 -5.44
CA THR A 33 -8.78 -0.33 -5.14
C THR A 33 -9.09 1.02 -5.81
N GLY A 34 -9.05 2.10 -5.01
CA GLY A 34 -9.35 3.46 -5.41
C GLY A 34 -10.84 3.85 -5.33
N ARG A 35 -11.78 2.88 -5.32
CA ARG A 35 -13.22 3.18 -5.30
C ARG A 35 -13.79 3.57 -3.93
N ALA A 36 -12.97 3.51 -2.88
CA ALA A 36 -13.27 4.08 -1.57
C ALA A 36 -12.75 5.52 -1.40
N ALA A 37 -12.05 6.09 -2.40
CA ALA A 37 -11.34 7.36 -2.29
C ALA A 37 -12.19 8.50 -1.70
N ALA A 38 -13.39 8.73 -2.23
CA ALA A 38 -14.26 9.81 -1.74
C ALA A 38 -14.57 9.66 -0.24
N ALA A 39 -14.87 8.44 0.22
CA ALA A 39 -15.17 8.13 1.61
C ALA A 39 -13.93 8.28 2.52
N LEU A 40 -12.74 7.92 2.01
CA LEU A 40 -11.48 8.09 2.74
C LEU A 40 -11.03 9.55 2.80
N LEU A 41 -11.27 10.34 1.75
CA LEU A 41 -10.84 11.74 1.64
C LEU A 41 -11.75 12.71 2.40
N SER A 42 -13.08 12.57 2.29
CA SER A 42 -14.05 13.53 2.84
C SER A 42 -14.51 13.17 4.25
N ALA A 43 -15.09 14.14 4.95
CA ALA A 43 -15.70 13.94 6.27
C ALA A 43 -17.22 13.71 6.20
N ASP A 44 -17.79 13.45 5.01
CA ASP A 44 -19.25 13.44 4.81
C ASP A 44 -19.94 12.27 5.53
N THR A 45 -19.28 11.11 5.53
CA THR A 45 -19.75 9.90 6.22
C THR A 45 -18.81 9.51 7.35
N TYR A 46 -17.50 9.46 7.04
CA TYR A 46 -16.48 9.02 7.99
C TYR A 46 -15.67 10.22 8.46
N THR A 47 -15.94 10.65 9.69
CA THR A 47 -15.26 11.80 10.32
C THR A 47 -13.94 11.39 10.96
N SER A 48 -13.72 10.09 11.22
CA SER A 48 -12.49 9.53 11.79
C SER A 48 -11.93 8.41 10.92
N LEU A 49 -10.62 8.17 11.04
CA LEU A 49 -9.93 7.07 10.37
C LEU A 49 -9.16 6.22 11.40
N GLN A 50 -9.39 4.91 11.37
CA GLN A 50 -8.56 3.93 12.04
C GLN A 50 -7.69 3.21 11.00
N VAL A 51 -6.39 3.15 11.25
CA VAL A 51 -5.46 2.31 10.50
C VAL A 51 -5.07 1.13 11.38
N GLU A 52 -5.46 -0.07 10.96
CA GLU A 52 -5.08 -1.32 11.59
C GLU A 52 -3.90 -1.92 10.83
N VAL A 53 -2.74 -2.02 11.48
CA VAL A 53 -1.54 -2.60 10.92
C VAL A 53 -1.31 -3.98 11.53
N SER A 54 -1.53 -5.02 10.74
CA SER A 54 -1.18 -6.39 11.10
C SER A 54 0.22 -6.73 10.59
N TYR A 55 1.05 -7.41 11.39
CA TYR A 55 2.39 -7.78 10.94
C TYR A 55 2.80 -9.19 11.37
N MET A 56 3.56 -9.86 10.50
CA MET A 56 4.09 -11.20 10.78
C MET A 56 5.42 -11.12 11.56
N PRO A 57 5.80 -12.18 12.30
CA PRO A 57 7.00 -12.19 13.13
C PRO A 57 8.26 -11.84 12.32
N GLY A 58 9.12 -10.99 12.88
CA GLY A 58 10.33 -10.50 12.23
C GLY A 58 10.14 -9.27 11.34
N TYR A 59 8.90 -8.90 11.02
CA TYR A 59 8.57 -7.82 10.07
C TYR A 59 7.61 -6.78 10.69
N ALA A 60 7.77 -6.50 11.98
CA ALA A 60 7.06 -5.40 12.64
C ALA A 60 7.37 -4.07 11.93
N PRO A 61 6.38 -3.19 11.72
CA PRO A 61 6.58 -1.93 11.01
C PRO A 61 7.57 -1.02 11.74
N ASP A 62 8.30 -0.22 10.97
CA ASP A 62 9.20 0.81 11.50
C ASP A 62 8.38 1.96 12.11
N ALA A 63 8.68 2.33 13.35
CA ALA A 63 7.91 3.34 14.07
C ALA A 63 7.98 4.73 13.43
N ALA A 64 9.14 5.08 12.85
CA ALA A 64 9.29 6.36 12.15
C ALA A 64 8.52 6.36 10.82
N ALA A 65 8.47 5.22 10.11
CA ALA A 65 7.62 5.07 8.92
C ALA A 65 6.13 5.22 9.25
N LEU A 66 5.65 4.63 10.36
CA LEU A 66 4.27 4.83 10.80
C LEU A 66 3.98 6.28 11.23
N SER A 67 4.94 6.97 11.84
CA SER A 67 4.80 8.39 12.15
C SER A 67 4.71 9.26 10.89
N GLN A 68 5.47 8.92 9.85
CA GLN A 68 5.40 9.61 8.55
C GLN A 68 4.05 9.34 7.86
N LEU A 69 3.60 8.09 7.85
CA LEU A 69 2.27 7.72 7.35
C LEU A 69 1.16 8.52 8.06
N HIS A 70 1.23 8.63 9.39
CA HIS A 70 0.25 9.39 10.16
C HIS A 70 0.22 10.86 9.74
N ALA A 71 1.39 11.50 9.62
CA ALA A 71 1.50 12.88 9.17
C ALA A 71 1.01 13.05 7.72
N PHE A 72 1.32 12.11 6.83
CA PHE A 72 0.85 12.10 5.44
C PHE A 72 -0.68 12.05 5.38
N LEU A 73 -1.30 11.15 6.15
CA LEU A 73 -2.76 11.03 6.22
C LEU A 73 -3.40 12.29 6.82
N GLN A 74 -2.84 12.86 7.90
CA GLN A 74 -3.34 14.11 8.49
C GLN A 74 -3.28 15.28 7.51
N ALA A 75 -2.22 15.36 6.70
CA ALA A 75 -2.05 16.44 5.74
C ALA A 75 -2.98 16.32 4.52
N ARG A 76 -3.54 15.14 4.23
CA ARG A 76 -4.28 14.87 2.99
C ARG A 76 -5.75 14.51 3.17
N LEU A 77 -6.14 13.98 4.33
CA LEU A 77 -7.52 13.56 4.57
C LEU A 77 -8.25 14.57 5.44
N ASN A 78 -9.52 14.84 5.12
CA ASN A 78 -10.41 15.59 6.00
C ASN A 78 -11.05 14.63 7.01
N LYS A 79 -10.49 14.56 8.23
CA LYS A 79 -10.93 13.68 9.32
C LYS A 79 -10.95 14.43 10.66
N PRO A 80 -12.00 15.23 10.95
CA PRO A 80 -12.07 16.03 12.17
C PRO A 80 -12.15 15.19 13.46
N GLY A 81 -12.58 13.93 13.35
CA GLY A 81 -12.58 12.94 14.44
C GLY A 81 -11.23 12.27 14.68
N ASN A 82 -10.14 12.81 14.12
CA ASN A 82 -8.77 12.31 14.16
C ASN A 82 -8.50 11.02 13.38
N ILE A 83 -7.20 10.77 13.20
CA ILE A 83 -6.63 9.58 12.58
C ILE A 83 -5.84 8.83 13.65
N SER A 84 -6.09 7.54 13.80
CA SER A 84 -5.37 6.66 14.73
C SER A 84 -4.72 5.50 13.99
N ILE A 85 -3.55 5.07 14.45
CA ILE A 85 -2.85 3.89 13.93
C ILE A 85 -2.64 2.92 15.09
N SER A 86 -2.97 1.65 14.88
CA SER A 86 -2.75 0.57 15.84
C SER A 86 -2.02 -0.58 15.15
N THR A 87 -1.17 -1.28 15.90
CA THR A 87 -0.36 -2.39 15.37
C THR A 87 -0.66 -3.67 16.13
N ARG A 88 -0.72 -4.82 15.44
CA ARG A 88 -0.90 -6.13 16.06
C ARG A 88 -0.08 -7.20 15.32
N ALA A 89 0.59 -8.07 16.09
CA ALA A 89 1.24 -9.24 15.52
C ALA A 89 0.21 -10.31 15.11
N VAL A 90 0.41 -10.94 13.96
CA VAL A 90 -0.41 -12.05 13.44
C VAL A 90 0.49 -13.24 13.08
N PRO A 91 -0.03 -14.48 13.02
CA PRO A 91 0.77 -15.63 12.59
C PRO A 91 1.41 -15.43 11.22
N ALA A 92 2.61 -16.00 11.03
CA ALA A 92 3.28 -16.01 9.74
C ALA A 92 2.44 -16.74 8.67
N ALA A 93 2.48 -16.27 7.42
CA ALA A 93 1.92 -17.04 6.33
C ALA A 93 2.73 -18.34 6.14
N THR A 94 2.02 -19.41 5.80
CA THR A 94 2.61 -20.70 5.44
C THR A 94 3.30 -20.65 4.08
N GLY A 95 2.76 -19.87 3.14
CA GLY A 95 3.33 -19.63 1.82
C GLY A 95 4.45 -18.57 1.82
N THR A 96 5.48 -18.79 1.01
CA THR A 96 6.59 -17.85 0.80
C THR A 96 6.36 -16.91 -0.39
N VAL A 97 5.40 -17.24 -1.26
CA VAL A 97 4.93 -16.43 -2.38
C VAL A 97 3.42 -16.30 -2.25
N LEU A 98 2.92 -15.07 -2.19
CA LEU A 98 1.53 -14.74 -1.88
C LEU A 98 0.88 -14.06 -3.08
N SER A 99 -0.34 -14.48 -3.41
CA SER A 99 -1.23 -13.86 -4.37
C SER A 99 -2.22 -12.92 -3.68
N VAL A 100 -3.00 -12.13 -4.44
CA VAL A 100 -4.09 -11.32 -3.88
C VAL A 100 -5.15 -12.17 -3.16
N SER A 101 -5.42 -13.38 -3.64
CA SER A 101 -6.32 -14.31 -2.94
C SER A 101 -5.76 -14.76 -1.59
N ASP A 102 -4.45 -15.02 -1.50
CA ASP A 102 -3.81 -15.37 -0.23
C ASP A 102 -3.87 -14.20 0.75
N LEU A 103 -3.55 -12.98 0.27
CA LEU A 103 -3.64 -11.77 1.08
C LEU A 103 -5.06 -11.51 1.58
N SER A 104 -6.07 -11.67 0.71
CA SER A 104 -7.47 -11.53 1.09
C SER A 104 -7.89 -12.56 2.14
N ALA A 105 -7.42 -13.82 2.02
CA ALA A 105 -7.73 -14.87 2.99
C ALA A 105 -7.08 -14.59 4.36
N ILE A 106 -5.82 -14.15 4.37
CA ILE A 106 -5.11 -13.75 5.59
C ILE A 106 -5.83 -12.55 6.23
N GLU A 107 -6.13 -11.51 5.46
CA GLU A 107 -6.88 -10.36 5.97
C GLU A 107 -8.22 -10.79 6.56
N SER A 108 -9.01 -11.61 5.85
CA SER A 108 -10.32 -12.04 6.34
C SER A 108 -10.24 -12.80 7.67
N ALA A 109 -9.14 -13.52 7.91
CA ALA A 109 -8.90 -14.24 9.15
C ALA A 109 -8.34 -13.35 10.27
N GLN A 110 -7.67 -12.25 9.94
CA GLN A 110 -6.90 -11.45 10.89
C GLN A 110 -7.48 -10.06 11.15
N ARG A 111 -8.17 -9.44 10.20
CA ARG A 111 -8.72 -8.08 10.29
C ARG A 111 -9.76 -8.01 11.40
N THR A 112 -9.64 -7.01 12.27
CA THR A 112 -10.58 -6.83 13.39
C THR A 112 -11.47 -5.60 13.25
N GLY A 113 -11.01 -4.57 12.56
CA GLY A 113 -11.77 -3.35 12.30
C GLY A 113 -12.38 -3.30 10.90
N HIS A 114 -13.63 -2.88 10.82
CA HIS A 114 -14.36 -2.63 9.58
C HIS A 114 -14.98 -1.24 9.59
N SER A 115 -15.03 -0.62 8.42
CA SER A 115 -15.60 0.71 8.26
C SER A 115 -17.08 0.69 8.67
N SER A 116 -17.43 1.45 9.70
CA SER A 116 -18.77 1.43 10.31
C SER A 116 -19.05 2.74 11.04
N GLY A 117 -20.34 3.09 11.15
CA GLY A 117 -20.76 4.36 11.74
C GLY A 117 -20.06 5.55 11.06
N SER A 118 -19.31 6.34 11.84
CA SER A 118 -18.53 7.49 11.38
C SER A 118 -17.02 7.24 11.32
N THR A 119 -16.59 5.98 11.38
CA THR A 119 -15.18 5.58 11.31
C THR A 119 -14.91 4.74 10.07
N ALA A 120 -14.00 5.23 9.21
CA ALA A 120 -13.42 4.40 8.16
C ALA A 120 -12.26 3.59 8.75
N THR A 121 -12.04 2.38 8.25
CA THR A 121 -10.92 1.54 8.64
C THR A 121 -10.07 1.16 7.43
N ILE A 122 -8.77 1.43 7.48
CA ILE A 122 -7.78 0.87 6.55
C ILE A 122 -7.05 -0.28 7.23
N HIS A 123 -6.91 -1.40 6.53
CA HIS A 123 -6.08 -2.53 6.96
C HIS A 123 -4.78 -2.59 6.16
N ILE A 124 -3.66 -2.72 6.89
CA ILE A 124 -2.32 -2.82 6.34
C ILE A 124 -1.69 -4.13 6.84
N LEU A 125 -1.31 -5.02 5.94
CA LEU A 125 -0.67 -6.30 6.29
C LEU A 125 0.81 -6.33 5.92
N TYR A 126 1.69 -6.49 6.91
CA TYR A 126 3.11 -6.75 6.70
C TYR A 126 3.40 -8.25 6.67
N THR A 127 3.80 -8.76 5.51
CA THR A 127 3.98 -10.20 5.28
C THR A 127 5.42 -10.68 5.42
N ASN A 128 5.59 -11.98 5.71
CA ASN A 128 6.86 -12.69 5.68
C ASN A 128 7.25 -13.24 4.29
N GLY A 129 6.37 -13.08 3.31
CA GLY A 129 6.51 -13.64 1.97
C GLY A 129 6.95 -12.61 0.92
N SER A 130 6.94 -13.06 -0.33
CA SER A 130 7.05 -12.24 -1.53
C SER A 130 5.72 -12.24 -2.27
N TYR A 131 5.55 -11.33 -3.23
CA TYR A 131 4.41 -11.40 -4.13
C TYR A 131 4.67 -12.36 -5.30
N THR A 132 3.59 -12.83 -5.94
CA THR A 132 3.66 -13.64 -7.16
C THR A 132 4.40 -12.94 -8.30
N GLU A 133 4.34 -11.61 -8.35
CA GLU A 133 5.10 -10.81 -9.31
C GLU A 133 6.46 -10.41 -8.70
N PRO A 134 7.58 -10.68 -9.39
CA PRO A 134 8.90 -10.37 -8.87
C PRO A 134 9.07 -8.89 -8.55
N GLY A 135 9.56 -8.63 -7.34
CA GLY A 135 10.05 -7.31 -6.96
C GLY A 135 8.99 -6.32 -6.46
N VAL A 136 7.72 -6.72 -6.43
CA VAL A 136 6.67 -5.96 -5.76
C VAL A 136 6.98 -5.83 -4.25
N LEU A 137 6.92 -4.59 -3.75
CA LEU A 137 7.16 -4.25 -2.33
C LEU A 137 5.87 -3.98 -1.56
N GLY A 138 4.80 -3.60 -2.26
CA GLY A 138 3.48 -3.40 -1.70
C GLY A 138 2.37 -3.64 -2.73
N VAL A 139 1.16 -3.87 -2.27
CA VAL A 139 -0.01 -4.00 -3.15
C VAL A 139 -1.28 -3.55 -2.44
N ALA A 140 -2.01 -2.62 -3.03
CA ALA A 140 -3.38 -2.26 -2.65
C ALA A 140 -4.38 -3.11 -3.46
N TYR A 141 -5.14 -3.96 -2.77
CA TYR A 141 -5.96 -4.99 -3.42
C TYR A 141 -7.47 -4.90 -3.14
N ARG A 142 -7.90 -4.03 -2.21
CA ARG A 142 -9.31 -3.68 -1.97
C ARG A 142 -9.47 -2.19 -1.70
N GLY A 143 -10.69 -1.75 -1.43
CA GLY A 143 -11.02 -0.34 -1.20
C GLY A 143 -10.34 0.23 0.03
N THR A 144 -10.08 -0.59 1.05
CA THR A 144 -9.39 -0.16 2.28
C THR A 144 -8.29 -1.13 2.72
N SER A 145 -7.77 -1.96 1.81
CA SER A 145 -6.80 -3.01 2.16
C SER A 145 -5.58 -2.97 1.28
N LEU A 146 -4.41 -3.00 1.92
CA LEU A 146 -3.12 -3.10 1.28
C LEU A 146 -2.17 -4.02 2.06
N ALA A 147 -1.16 -4.55 1.38
CA ALA A 147 -0.11 -5.36 1.98
C ALA A 147 1.27 -4.80 1.64
N LEU A 148 2.20 -4.91 2.59
CA LEU A 148 3.63 -4.68 2.39
C LEU A 148 4.37 -6.02 2.51
N PHE A 149 5.29 -6.26 1.59
CA PHE A 149 6.16 -7.44 1.64
C PHE A 149 7.35 -7.13 2.56
N GLY A 150 7.08 -7.17 3.87
CA GLY A 150 8.02 -6.78 4.93
C GLY A 150 9.37 -7.48 4.78
N LYS A 151 9.39 -8.77 4.46
CA LYS A 151 10.65 -9.47 4.14
C LYS A 151 11.42 -8.81 2.99
N LYS A 152 10.76 -8.49 1.88
CA LYS A 152 11.40 -7.84 0.73
C LYS A 152 11.92 -6.45 1.08
N ILE A 153 11.16 -5.67 1.85
CA ILE A 153 11.61 -4.35 2.31
C ILE A 153 12.88 -4.48 3.17
N HIS A 154 12.92 -5.44 4.09
CA HIS A 154 14.11 -5.70 4.91
C HIS A 154 15.31 -6.14 4.06
N ASP A 155 15.11 -7.08 3.13
CA ASP A 155 16.18 -7.60 2.27
C ASP A 155 16.79 -6.50 1.36
N ASN A 156 16.04 -5.43 1.07
CA ASN A 156 16.41 -4.37 0.11
C ASN A 156 16.63 -2.99 0.75
N SER A 157 16.79 -2.91 2.07
CA SER A 157 17.06 -1.64 2.76
C SER A 157 18.05 -1.76 3.91
N GLY A 158 18.63 -0.62 4.31
CA GLY A 158 19.54 -0.53 5.46
C GLY A 158 20.97 -1.05 5.21
N GLY A 159 21.25 -1.64 4.05
CA GLY A 159 22.60 -2.02 3.62
C GLY A 159 23.41 -0.87 3.02
N LEU A 160 24.69 -1.12 2.75
CA LEU A 160 25.60 -0.15 2.13
C LEU A 160 25.08 0.21 0.72
N GLY A 161 24.85 1.50 0.48
CA GLY A 161 24.32 2.01 -0.79
C GLY A 161 22.80 1.83 -0.98
N GLN A 162 22.09 1.27 -0.01
CA GLN A 162 20.63 1.17 -0.01
C GLN A 162 19.99 2.36 0.72
N ALA A 163 18.71 2.63 0.44
CA ALA A 163 17.92 3.53 1.26
C ALA A 163 17.79 2.98 2.69
N SER A 164 17.64 3.87 3.67
CA SER A 164 17.26 3.45 5.04
C SER A 164 15.92 2.72 5.00
N ARG A 165 15.75 1.74 5.89
CA ARG A 165 14.49 1.00 6.02
C ARG A 165 13.28 1.91 6.21
N THR A 166 13.37 2.89 7.12
CA THR A 166 12.31 3.89 7.34
C THR A 166 11.87 4.57 6.04
N LYS A 167 12.84 5.08 5.26
CA LYS A 167 12.54 5.76 3.98
C LYS A 167 11.85 4.84 2.97
N LEU A 168 12.37 3.61 2.78
CA LEU A 168 11.78 2.68 1.82
C LEU A 168 10.37 2.27 2.25
N GLU A 169 10.21 1.92 3.53
CA GLU A 169 8.93 1.49 4.09
C GLU A 169 7.87 2.60 4.03
N ALA A 170 8.21 3.83 4.43
CA ALA A 170 7.32 4.99 4.33
C ALA A 170 6.93 5.29 2.88
N THR A 171 7.87 5.21 1.93
CA THR A 171 7.58 5.45 0.51
C THR A 171 6.57 4.42 -0.02
N VAL A 172 6.76 3.14 0.31
CA VAL A 172 5.83 2.07 -0.12
C VAL A 172 4.47 2.24 0.55
N LEU A 173 4.43 2.53 1.86
CA LEU A 173 3.17 2.79 2.57
C LEU A 173 2.38 3.92 1.91
N GLU A 174 3.01 5.07 1.70
CA GLU A 174 2.36 6.25 1.14
C GLU A 174 1.93 6.01 -0.32
N HIS A 175 2.72 5.27 -1.10
CA HIS A 175 2.37 4.86 -2.47
C HIS A 175 1.10 4.00 -2.48
N GLU A 176 1.04 2.94 -1.68
CA GLU A 176 -0.14 2.06 -1.63
C GLU A 176 -1.37 2.76 -1.06
N ILE A 177 -1.20 3.66 -0.08
CA ILE A 177 -2.27 4.55 0.36
C ILE A 177 -2.73 5.44 -0.79
N GLY A 178 -1.83 5.98 -1.61
CA GLY A 178 -2.16 6.75 -2.80
C GLY A 178 -3.11 6.00 -3.73
N HIS A 179 -2.90 4.69 -3.92
CA HIS A 179 -3.83 3.83 -4.67
C HIS A 179 -5.20 3.73 -4.00
N LEU A 180 -5.27 3.54 -2.67
CA LEU A 180 -6.55 3.54 -1.94
C LEU A 180 -7.30 4.88 -2.07
N LEU A 181 -6.55 5.99 -2.08
CA LEU A 181 -7.06 7.35 -2.29
C LEU A 181 -7.40 7.65 -3.76
N GLY A 182 -7.29 6.65 -4.63
CA GLY A 182 -7.73 6.73 -6.02
C GLY A 182 -6.82 7.58 -6.91
N LEU A 183 -5.59 7.84 -6.49
CA LEU A 183 -4.61 8.60 -7.27
C LEU A 183 -4.27 7.87 -8.58
N VAL A 184 -3.93 8.67 -9.59
CA VAL A 184 -3.63 8.21 -10.94
C VAL A 184 -4.82 7.47 -11.60
N ASP A 185 -5.98 8.13 -11.59
CA ASP A 185 -7.10 7.78 -12.48
C ASP A 185 -7.70 6.37 -12.24
N ILE A 186 -7.75 5.92 -10.97
CA ILE A 186 -8.41 4.67 -10.56
C ILE A 186 -9.57 4.85 -9.57
N GLY A 187 -9.81 6.08 -9.15
CA GLY A 187 -10.92 6.43 -8.26
C GLY A 187 -11.26 7.91 -8.34
N SER A 188 -10.22 8.74 -8.28
CA SER A 188 -10.31 10.19 -8.41
C SER A 188 -9.88 10.64 -9.82
N PRO A 189 -10.63 11.55 -10.48
CA PRO A 189 -10.23 12.07 -11.78
C PRO A 189 -8.87 12.77 -11.72
N MET A 190 -8.03 12.47 -12.70
CA MET A 190 -6.72 13.09 -12.84
C MET A 190 -6.85 14.59 -13.18
N GLN A 191 -6.15 15.45 -12.43
CA GLN A 191 -6.20 16.91 -12.61
C GLN A 191 -5.22 17.42 -13.68
N THR A 192 -4.06 16.76 -13.79
CA THR A 192 -3.03 17.05 -14.80
C THR A 192 -2.58 15.73 -15.43
N PRO A 193 -2.35 15.62 -16.75
CA PRO A 193 -1.91 14.37 -17.35
C PRO A 193 -0.52 13.93 -16.85
N HIS A 194 -0.48 12.85 -16.07
CA HIS A 194 0.76 12.27 -15.55
C HIS A 194 0.71 10.74 -15.42
N LYS A 195 -0.32 10.09 -15.95
CA LYS A 195 -0.44 8.62 -15.94
C LYS A 195 0.57 8.00 -16.90
N ASP A 196 1.19 6.90 -16.49
CA ASP A 196 2.07 6.11 -17.33
C ASP A 196 1.34 5.56 -18.57
N PRO A 197 1.89 5.73 -19.80
CA PRO A 197 1.26 5.24 -21.02
C PRO A 197 1.09 3.71 -21.08
N GLY A 198 1.85 2.96 -20.28
CA GLY A 198 1.73 1.50 -20.13
C GLY A 198 0.44 1.05 -19.44
N GLY A 199 -0.41 1.99 -19.00
CA GLY A 199 -1.76 1.72 -18.50
C GLY A 199 -1.81 1.23 -17.05
N LEU A 200 -0.70 1.33 -16.32
CA LEU A 200 -0.66 1.07 -14.89
C LEU A 200 -1.11 2.34 -14.15
N ALA A 201 -1.71 2.19 -12.97
CA ALA A 201 -2.19 3.30 -12.12
C ALA A 201 -1.03 4.09 -11.49
N HIS A 202 0.03 4.36 -12.26
CA HIS A 202 1.28 4.97 -11.80
C HIS A 202 1.59 6.24 -12.57
N CYS A 203 2.37 7.09 -11.93
CA CYS A 203 2.87 8.31 -12.53
C CYS A 203 3.98 8.02 -13.54
N ASN A 204 4.06 8.81 -14.62
CA ASN A 204 5.14 8.77 -15.60
C ASN A 204 6.40 9.57 -15.18
N ASN A 205 6.35 10.26 -14.04
CA ASN A 205 7.46 11.06 -13.51
C ASN A 205 8.18 10.31 -12.39
N SER A 206 9.47 10.03 -12.57
CA SER A 206 10.31 9.31 -11.59
C SER A 206 10.53 10.03 -10.26
N GLY A 207 10.21 11.33 -10.19
CA GLY A 207 10.18 12.09 -8.94
C GLY A 207 8.83 12.07 -8.22
N CYS A 208 7.80 11.42 -8.78
CA CYS A 208 6.48 11.32 -8.16
C CYS A 208 6.42 10.14 -7.19
N LEU A 209 5.75 10.32 -6.05
CA LEU A 209 5.44 9.23 -5.11
C LEU A 209 4.72 8.06 -5.79
N MET A 210 3.84 8.35 -6.74
CA MET A 210 3.08 7.33 -7.47
C MET A 210 3.83 6.74 -8.67
N TYR A 211 5.13 7.03 -8.83
CA TYR A 211 5.98 6.25 -9.74
C TYR A 211 6.08 4.80 -9.24
N TYR A 212 6.15 3.84 -10.15
CA TYR A 212 6.04 2.40 -9.88
C TYR A 212 7.16 1.84 -8.99
#